data_AF-A0A6P0Q3X7-F1
#
_entry.id   AF-A0A6P0Q3X7-F1
#
_cell.length_a   1.000
_cell.length_b   1.000
_cell.length_c   1.000
_cell.angle_alpha   90.00
_cell.angle_beta   90.00
_cell.angle_gamma   90.00
#
_symmetry.space_group_name_H-M   'P 1'
#
loop_
_entity.id
_entity.type
_entity.pdbx_description
1 polymer ?
#
loop_
_entity_poly.entity_id
_entity_poly.type
_entity_poly.pdbx_seq_one_letter_code
_entity_poly.pdbx_strand_id
1 'polypeptide(L)'
;MNTITNSLERANTQAQQLDQVFLQGILEGFIDGILILSTKGKILHANESARLLLHKLTPDSKPSNLVPKQIWRICQALKYSFKS
;
A
#
# COMPACT_ATOMS: atom_id res chain seq x y z
N MET A 1 36.44 -16.85 10.24
CA MET A 1 35.68 -15.87 11.06
C MET A 1 34.66 -15.15 10.17
N ASN A 2 33.73 -15.91 9.57
CA ASN A 2 32.78 -15.45 8.55
C ASN A 2 31.49 -16.30 8.52
N THR A 3 31.51 -17.49 9.12
CA THR A 3 30.34 -18.40 9.19
C THR A 3 29.24 -17.86 10.12
N ILE A 4 29.62 -17.21 11.23
CA ILE A 4 28.66 -16.69 12.22
C ILE A 4 27.94 -15.44 11.68
N THR A 5 28.67 -14.54 11.02
CA THR A 5 28.12 -13.33 10.39
C THR A 5 27.12 -13.68 9.29
N ASN A 6 27.45 -14.63 8.40
CA ASN A 6 26.55 -15.05 7.33
C ASN A 6 25.27 -15.74 7.86
N SER A 7 25.34 -16.39 9.02
CA SER A 7 24.19 -17.07 9.62
C SER A 7 23.22 -16.07 10.26
N LEU A 8 23.74 -15.01 10.90
CA LEU A 8 22.92 -13.91 11.43
C LEU A 8 22.23 -13.13 10.30
N GLU A 9 22.95 -12.80 9.23
CA GLU A 9 22.38 -12.07 8.09
C GLU A 9 21.24 -12.83 7.42
N ARG A 10 21.37 -14.16 7.28
CA ARG A 10 20.30 -15.02 6.75
C ARG A 10 19.09 -15.09 7.66
N ALA A 11 19.29 -15.26 8.97
CA ALA A 11 18.19 -15.27 9.93
C ALA A 11 17.43 -13.93 9.95
N ASN A 12 18.16 -12.80 9.88
CA ASN A 12 17.57 -11.47 9.81
C ASN A 12 16.79 -11.25 8.50
N THR A 13 17.37 -11.64 7.37
CA THR A 13 16.68 -11.54 6.06
C THR A 13 15.42 -12.41 6.02
N GLN A 14 15.48 -13.60 6.60
CA GLN A 14 14.35 -14.54 6.63
C GLN A 14 13.23 -14.06 7.57
N ALA A 15 13.57 -13.47 8.73
CA ALA A 15 12.60 -12.81 9.60
C ALA A 15 11.94 -11.61 8.90
N GLN A 16 12.72 -10.75 8.25
CA GLN A 16 12.20 -9.61 7.47
C GLN A 16 11.28 -10.05 6.33
N GLN A 17 11.60 -11.13 5.64
CA GLN A 17 10.75 -11.71 4.60
C GLN A 17 9.44 -12.25 5.16
N LEU A 18 9.48 -12.95 6.31
CA LEU A 18 8.29 -13.47 6.96
C LEU A 18 7.36 -12.33 7.39
N ASP A 19 7.92 -11.26 7.97
CA ASP A 19 7.17 -10.06 8.35
C ASP A 19 6.52 -9.38 7.13
N GLN A 20 7.23 -9.33 6.00
CA GLN A 20 6.71 -8.75 4.76
C GLN A 20 5.57 -9.59 4.18
N VAL A 21 5.70 -10.92 4.17
CA VAL A 21 4.64 -11.83 3.70
C VAL A 21 3.42 -11.75 4.62
N PHE A 22 3.62 -11.72 5.93
CA PHE A 22 2.54 -11.59 6.90
C PHE A 22 1.79 -10.27 6.75
N LEU A 23 2.52 -9.15 6.64
CA LEU A 23 1.93 -7.83 6.41
C LEU A 23 1.16 -7.80 5.09
N GLN A 24 1.71 -8.37 4.01
CA GLN A 24 1.00 -8.45 2.73
C GLN A 24 -0.28 -9.28 2.85
N GLY A 25 -0.26 -10.41 3.56
CA GLY A 25 -1.44 -11.22 3.83
C GLY A 25 -2.50 -10.46 4.62
N ILE A 26 -2.09 -9.69 5.63
CA ILE A 26 -2.99 -8.80 6.38
C ILE A 26 -3.62 -7.78 5.44
N LEU A 27 -2.82 -7.04 4.66
CA LEU A 27 -3.32 -5.99 3.77
C LEU A 27 -4.27 -6.52 2.70
N GLU A 28 -3.96 -7.67 2.11
CA GLU A 28 -4.80 -8.31 1.09
C GLU A 28 -6.07 -8.94 1.69
N GLY A 29 -6.07 -9.29 2.98
CA GLY A 29 -7.26 -9.81 3.69
C GLY A 29 -8.35 -8.78 3.98
N PHE A 30 -8.10 -7.47 3.80
CA PHE A 30 -9.10 -6.42 4.05
C PHE A 30 -10.14 -6.32 2.92
N ILE A 31 -11.38 -6.65 3.25
CA ILE A 31 -12.52 -6.70 2.33
C ILE A 31 -12.88 -5.32 1.77
N ASP A 32 -12.88 -4.28 2.60
CA ASP A 32 -13.26 -2.91 2.20
C ASP A 32 -12.22 -2.22 1.29
N GLY A 33 -11.03 -2.81 1.20
CA GLY A 33 -9.92 -2.29 0.41
C GLY A 33 -9.01 -1.33 1.17
N ILE A 34 -7.71 -1.44 0.92
CA ILE A 34 -6.68 -0.56 1.46
C ILE A 34 -5.96 0.14 0.31
N LEU A 35 -5.85 1.46 0.42
CA LEU A 35 -5.09 2.30 -0.49
C LEU A 35 -4.06 3.13 0.30
N ILE A 36 -2.79 2.92 0.00
CA ILE A 36 -1.68 3.68 0.59
C ILE A 36 -1.19 4.66 -0.47
N LEU A 37 -1.18 5.95 -0.11
CA LEU A 37 -0.82 7.04 -1.00
C LEU A 37 0.41 7.78 -0.51
N SER A 38 1.18 8.32 -1.45
CA SER A 38 2.15 9.36 -1.14
C SER A 38 1.44 10.69 -0.85
N THR A 39 2.14 11.61 -0.23
CA THR A 39 1.65 12.99 0.01
C THR A 39 1.34 13.77 -1.26
N LYS A 40 1.75 13.26 -2.43
CA LYS A 40 1.47 13.83 -3.77
C LYS A 40 0.36 13.08 -4.51
N GLY A 41 -0.31 12.10 -3.88
CA GLY A 41 -1.40 11.33 -4.48
C GLY A 41 -0.97 10.18 -5.38
N LYS A 42 0.30 9.78 -5.31
CA LYS A 42 0.78 8.56 -5.98
C LYS A 42 0.35 7.34 -5.18
N ILE A 43 -0.20 6.33 -5.84
CA ILE A 43 -0.50 5.04 -5.24
C ILE A 43 0.82 4.31 -4.94
N LEU A 44 1.07 4.04 -3.66
CA LEU A 44 2.21 3.25 -3.18
C LEU A 44 1.82 1.79 -3.02
N HIS A 45 0.60 1.52 -2.58
CA HIS A 45 0.02 0.19 -2.48
C HIS A 45 -1.50 0.28 -2.62
N ALA A 46 -2.09 -0.71 -3.26
CA ALA A 46 -3.52 -0.93 -3.29
C ALA A 46 -3.72 -2.43 -3.17
N ASN A 47 -4.50 -2.92 -2.21
CA ASN A 47 -4.84 -4.34 -2.13
C ASN A 47 -5.87 -4.73 -3.22
N GLU A 48 -6.24 -6.01 -3.32
CA GLU A 48 -7.13 -6.51 -4.37
C GLU A 48 -8.47 -5.79 -4.40
N SER A 49 -9.14 -5.72 -3.25
CA SER A 49 -10.41 -5.01 -3.13
C SER A 49 -10.31 -3.55 -3.56
N ALA A 50 -9.26 -2.83 -3.16
CA ALA A 50 -9.04 -1.45 -3.58
C ALA A 50 -8.77 -1.33 -5.09
N ARG A 51 -8.00 -2.26 -5.68
CA ARG A 51 -7.75 -2.30 -7.14
C ARG A 51 -9.06 -2.48 -7.91
N LEU A 52 -9.94 -3.38 -7.47
CA LEU A 52 -11.25 -3.61 -8.06
C LEU A 52 -12.17 -2.38 -7.94
N LEU A 53 -12.19 -1.73 -6.77
CA LEU A 53 -12.96 -0.50 -6.57
C LEU A 53 -12.47 0.64 -7.45
N LEU A 54 -11.15 0.82 -7.57
CA LEU A 54 -10.56 1.82 -8.46
C LEU A 54 -10.93 1.56 -9.93
N HIS A 55 -10.87 0.30 -10.38
CA HIS A 55 -11.27 -0.06 -11.74
C HIS A 55 -12.75 0.27 -12.01
N LYS A 56 -13.64 0.01 -11.04
CA LYS A 56 -15.07 0.35 -11.15
C LYS A 56 -15.32 1.87 -11.18
N LEU A 57 -14.53 2.65 -10.45
CA LEU A 57 -14.65 4.10 -10.39
C LEU A 57 -14.12 4.80 -11.65
N THR A 58 -13.15 4.20 -12.33
CA THR A 58 -12.50 4.78 -13.51
C THR A 58 -12.28 3.73 -14.62
N PRO A 59 -13.36 3.17 -15.20
CA PRO A 59 -13.28 2.06 -16.14
C PRO A 59 -12.55 2.39 -17.44
N ASP A 60 -12.68 3.63 -17.94
CA ASP A 60 -12.06 4.07 -19.19
C ASP A 60 -10.70 4.77 -19.01
N SER A 61 -10.19 4.80 -17.77
CA SER A 61 -8.92 5.46 -17.49
C SER A 61 -7.74 4.56 -17.84
N LYS A 62 -6.72 5.17 -18.46
CA LYS A 62 -5.44 4.48 -18.63
C LYS A 62 -4.90 4.07 -17.24
N PRO A 63 -4.30 2.88 -17.11
CA PRO A 63 -3.63 2.48 -15.88
C PRO A 63 -2.68 3.59 -15.45
N SER A 64 -2.96 4.17 -14.29
CA SER A 64 -2.19 5.28 -13.77
C SER A 64 -1.84 4.99 -12.33
N ASN A 65 -0.61 5.28 -11.95
CA ASN A 65 -0.17 5.20 -10.55
C ASN A 65 -0.65 6.40 -9.73
N LEU A 66 -1.56 7.22 -10.28
CA LEU A 66 -2.19 8.34 -9.59
C LEU A 66 -3.59 7.93 -9.15
N VAL A 67 -3.95 8.34 -7.95
CA VAL A 67 -5.30 8.12 -7.45
C VAL A 67 -6.30 8.97 -8.24
N PRO A 68 -7.53 8.47 -8.51
CA PRO A 68 -8.58 9.26 -9.14
C PRO A 68 -8.83 10.59 -8.42
N LYS A 69 -9.12 11.64 -9.20
CA LYS A 69 -9.25 13.02 -8.70
C LYS A 69 -10.27 13.15 -7.57
N GLN A 70 -11.36 12.38 -7.63
CA GLN A 70 -12.45 12.38 -6.66
C GLN A 70 -11.95 11.89 -5.29
N ILE A 71 -11.24 10.77 -5.26
CA ILE A 71 -10.61 10.24 -4.04
C ILE A 71 -9.55 11.22 -3.54
N TRP A 72 -8.72 11.78 -4.42
CA TRP A 72 -7.70 12.75 -4.03
C TRP A 72 -8.29 13.99 -3.34
N ARG A 73 -9.42 14.51 -3.83
CA ARG A 73 -10.12 15.64 -3.21
C ARG A 73 -10.57 15.32 -1.79
N ILE A 74 -11.08 14.12 -1.54
CA ILE A 74 -11.49 13.68 -0.21
C ILE A 74 -10.26 13.57 0.71
N CYS A 75 -9.18 12.95 0.26
CA CYS A 75 -7.94 12.86 1.04
C CYS A 75 -7.38 14.23 1.42
N GLN A 76 -7.42 15.20 0.50
CA GLN A 76 -7.01 16.57 0.79
C GLN A 76 -7.94 17.22 1.81
N ALA A 77 -9.26 17.10 1.66
CA ALA A 77 -10.22 17.64 2.62
C ALA A 77 -10.00 17.07 4.03
N LEU A 78 -9.85 15.75 4.16
CA LEU A 78 -9.56 15.09 5.43
C LEU A 78 -8.25 15.58 6.05
N LYS A 79 -7.18 15.69 5.26
CA LYS A 79 -5.88 16.19 5.74
C LYS A 79 -5.97 17.59 6.35
N TYR A 80 -6.82 18.46 5.79
CA TYR A 80 -7.01 19.82 6.30
C TYR A 80 -8.10 19.91 7.39
N SER A 81 -8.98 18.93 7.50
CA SER A 81 -10.05 18.88 8.51
C SER A 81 -9.56 18.64 9.94
N PHE A 82 -8.39 18.01 10.11
CA PHE A 82 -7.82 17.70 11.44
C PHE A 82 -6.80 18.74 11.93
N LYS A 83 -6.70 19.90 11.26
CA LYS A 83 -5.83 21.03 11.67
C LYS A 83 -6.55 22.08 12.53
N SER A 84 -7.67 21.73 13.19
CA SER A 84 -8.39 22.64 14.09
C SER A 84 -7.89 22.57 15.53
#